data_AF-A0BX63-F1
#
_entry.id   AF-A0BX63-F1
#
_cell.length_a   1.000
_cell.length_b   1.000
_cell.length_c   1.000
_cell.angle_alpha   90.00
_cell.angle_beta   90.00
_cell.angle_gamma   90.00
#
_symmetry.space_group_name_H-M   'P 1'
#
loop_
_entity.id
_entity.type
_entity.pdbx_description
1 polymer ?
#
loop_
_entity_poly.entity_id
_entity_poly.type
_entity_poly.pdbx_seq_one_letter_code
_entity_poly.pdbx_strand_id
1 'polypeptide(L)'
;MNDLFSSMKESIKLIFQIQKTEDDRFLYIIKNNSNPFECSSTELDYIVKIIEGNIFEDHNLKKKQASSELNEAIESLSKVLFIAQEQRKFIQNIENQFTKVNKEKSIITLKGFQKSKNTLEQTTFNLIISNEGNQVYQKDGQILRIETKQPQSSKDEQILNNIEQIKNLQFIGGYGADGQKINLWHYFWKGEKIGGGVYSEIGQKQGMWQDICENYWDKKNVVEEGQYEDGKRIGAWNFIYNNQNIGGGQYDNEGYGTKKGNWIELADQFMNQSQVFTSGRYHNNKKIDRWDIIFRGQSIGGGSYEYQLEGDSIKIGKWIELNDRFYDDSQVTHVGLYCNGKKVGKWDVYYQENYGDKTNHQIGGGQYEDQLDGDQMKIGKWIELNDGFYDNSQVTNVGEYKNGRKVGKWVIMYKGQEIGGGSYECWAKGDSIKIGTWIELSYGFYDDSQVTYVGEYQNGKKVGNWDICYKFYLFETQNIIMQRQIKSKWWRSV
;
A
#
# COMPACT_ATOMS: atom_id res chain seq x y z
N MET A 1 -16.29 -44.47 -10.94
CA MET A 1 -16.49 -44.58 -9.47
C MET A 1 -17.97 -44.54 -9.12
N ASN A 2 -18.73 -43.54 -9.58
CA ASN A 2 -20.18 -43.46 -9.36
C ASN A 2 -20.96 -44.68 -9.88
N ASP A 3 -20.62 -45.21 -11.06
CA ASP A 3 -21.30 -46.40 -11.62
C ASP A 3 -21.03 -47.67 -10.79
N LEU A 4 -19.85 -47.77 -10.20
CA LEU A 4 -19.44 -48.92 -9.39
C LEU A 4 -20.09 -48.89 -8.00
N PHE A 5 -20.20 -47.70 -7.39
CA PHE A 5 -20.99 -47.50 -6.17
C PHE A 5 -22.49 -47.76 -6.40
N SER A 6 -23.03 -47.34 -7.55
CA SER A 6 -24.42 -47.64 -7.92
C SER A 6 -24.65 -49.14 -8.08
N SER A 7 -23.74 -49.85 -8.76
CA SER A 7 -23.82 -51.32 -8.92
C SER A 7 -23.80 -52.04 -7.57
N MET A 8 -22.85 -51.72 -6.68
CA MET A 8 -22.82 -52.32 -5.33
C MET A 8 -24.06 -52.03 -4.49
N LYS A 9 -24.60 -50.80 -4.58
CA LYS A 9 -25.81 -50.41 -3.87
C LYS A 9 -27.02 -51.24 -4.35
N GLU A 10 -27.13 -51.49 -5.64
CA GLU A 10 -28.21 -52.32 -6.21
C GLU A 10 -28.04 -53.81 -5.84
N SER A 11 -26.82 -54.37 -5.87
CA SER A 11 -26.57 -55.75 -5.42
C SER A 11 -26.89 -55.95 -3.92
N ILE A 12 -26.51 -55.00 -3.06
CA ILE A 12 -26.83 -55.04 -1.62
C ILE A 12 -28.35 -54.96 -1.40
N LYS A 13 -29.05 -54.04 -2.10
CA LYS A 13 -30.52 -53.94 -2.04
C LYS A 13 -31.19 -55.25 -2.46
N LEU A 14 -30.72 -55.87 -3.54
CA LEU A 14 -31.27 -57.13 -4.04
C LEU A 14 -31.13 -58.25 -3.00
N ILE A 15 -29.97 -58.38 -2.35
CA ILE A 15 -29.74 -59.36 -1.27
C ILE A 15 -30.74 -59.15 -0.12
N PHE A 16 -30.91 -57.90 0.35
CA PHE A 16 -31.85 -57.58 1.42
C PHE A 16 -33.32 -57.80 1.03
N GLN A 17 -33.69 -57.52 -0.22
CA GLN A 17 -35.06 -57.73 -0.72
C GLN A 17 -35.40 -59.21 -0.82
N ILE A 18 -34.46 -60.05 -1.29
CA ILE A 18 -34.62 -61.51 -1.33
C ILE A 18 -34.82 -62.04 0.09
N GLN A 19 -33.97 -61.64 1.04
CA GLN A 19 -34.06 -62.09 2.43
C GLN A 19 -35.39 -61.68 3.09
N LYS A 20 -35.80 -60.42 2.92
CA LYS A 20 -37.06 -59.91 3.50
C LYS A 20 -38.30 -60.60 2.93
N THR A 21 -38.37 -60.81 1.62
CA THR A 21 -39.54 -61.43 0.96
C THR A 21 -39.77 -62.85 1.46
N GLU A 22 -38.69 -63.59 1.73
CA GLU A 22 -38.77 -64.97 2.22
C GLU A 22 -39.05 -65.03 3.73
N ASP A 23 -38.47 -64.13 4.53
CA ASP A 23 -38.83 -63.99 5.95
C ASP A 23 -40.33 -63.68 6.13
N ASP A 24 -40.86 -62.77 5.30
CA ASP A 24 -42.27 -62.41 5.31
C ASP A 24 -43.17 -63.59 4.90
N ARG A 25 -42.75 -64.40 3.90
CA ARG A 25 -43.47 -65.62 3.49
C ARG A 25 -43.43 -66.72 4.53
N PHE A 26 -42.28 -66.94 5.17
CA PHE A 26 -42.12 -67.94 6.22
C PHE A 26 -42.97 -67.59 7.45
N LEU A 27 -42.96 -66.32 7.85
CA LEU A 27 -43.81 -65.81 8.93
C LEU A 27 -45.30 -65.90 8.60
N TYR A 28 -45.70 -65.67 7.35
CA TYR A 28 -47.09 -65.83 6.90
C TYR A 28 -47.58 -67.27 7.06
N ILE A 29 -46.76 -68.25 6.65
CA ILE A 29 -47.09 -69.67 6.77
C ILE A 29 -47.18 -70.10 8.24
N ILE A 30 -46.24 -69.68 9.09
CA ILE A 30 -46.25 -70.00 10.52
C ILE A 30 -47.47 -69.39 11.23
N LYS A 31 -47.81 -68.15 10.93
CA LYS A 31 -48.88 -67.43 11.63
C LYS A 31 -50.27 -67.93 11.25
N ASN A 32 -50.48 -68.38 10.02
CA ASN A 32 -51.81 -68.71 9.51
C ASN A 32 -52.15 -70.21 9.54
N ASN A 33 -51.18 -71.12 9.67
CA ASN A 33 -51.41 -72.56 9.57
C ASN A 33 -50.93 -73.33 10.80
N SER A 34 -51.70 -73.28 11.89
CA SER A 34 -51.46 -74.16 13.06
C SER A 34 -51.95 -75.61 12.84
N ASN A 35 -52.65 -75.87 11.73
CA ASN A 35 -53.15 -77.19 11.39
C ASN A 35 -52.83 -77.54 9.90
N PRO A 36 -51.97 -78.53 9.62
CA PRO A 36 -51.59 -78.92 8.26
C PRO A 36 -52.77 -79.33 7.36
N PHE A 37 -53.91 -79.68 7.95
CA PHE A 37 -55.11 -80.10 7.23
C PHE A 37 -55.90 -78.93 6.60
N GLU A 38 -55.55 -77.68 6.91
CA GLU A 38 -56.22 -76.47 6.39
C GLU A 38 -55.41 -75.75 5.29
N CYS A 39 -54.17 -76.19 5.02
CA CYS A 39 -53.32 -75.63 3.98
C CYS A 39 -53.83 -75.95 2.57
N SER A 40 -53.69 -75.00 1.64
CA SER A 40 -53.86 -75.28 0.21
C SER A 40 -52.77 -76.23 -0.31
N SER A 41 -53.05 -76.94 -1.42
CA SER A 41 -52.07 -77.85 -2.03
C SER A 41 -50.77 -77.14 -2.46
N THR A 42 -50.83 -75.85 -2.79
CA THR A 42 -49.66 -75.03 -3.14
C THR A 42 -48.83 -74.68 -1.90
N GLU A 43 -49.47 -74.42 -0.76
CA GLU A 43 -48.78 -74.18 0.51
C GLU A 43 -48.15 -75.47 1.05
N LEU A 44 -48.83 -76.61 0.89
CA LEU A 44 -48.27 -77.92 1.25
C LEU A 44 -47.07 -78.30 0.36
N ASP A 45 -47.16 -78.10 -0.96
CA ASP A 45 -46.03 -78.32 -1.88
C ASP A 45 -44.83 -77.43 -1.52
N TYR A 46 -45.09 -76.18 -1.13
CA TYR A 46 -44.03 -75.27 -0.68
C TYR A 46 -43.43 -75.69 0.67
N ILE A 47 -44.24 -76.10 1.65
CA ILE A 47 -43.77 -76.66 2.94
C ILE A 47 -42.95 -77.94 2.71
N VAL A 48 -43.38 -78.82 1.82
CA VAL A 48 -42.64 -80.03 1.43
C VAL A 48 -41.29 -79.64 0.83
N LYS A 49 -41.26 -78.68 -0.11
CA LYS A 49 -40.01 -78.19 -0.70
C LYS A 49 -39.07 -77.49 0.30
N ILE A 50 -39.61 -76.92 1.38
CA ILE A 50 -38.84 -76.40 2.53
C ILE A 50 -38.24 -77.56 3.33
N ILE A 51 -39.04 -78.57 3.68
CA ILE A 51 -38.64 -79.73 4.48
C ILE A 51 -37.62 -80.59 3.72
N GLU A 52 -37.80 -80.76 2.42
CA GLU A 52 -36.89 -81.49 1.53
C GLU A 52 -35.59 -80.72 1.25
N GLY A 53 -35.46 -79.48 1.73
CA GLY A 53 -34.24 -78.67 1.59
C GLY A 53 -34.06 -78.02 0.21
N ASN A 54 -34.86 -78.38 -0.79
CA ASN A 54 -34.75 -77.90 -2.17
C ASN A 54 -34.83 -76.35 -2.30
N ILE A 55 -35.67 -75.69 -1.50
CA ILE A 55 -35.76 -74.21 -1.48
C ILE A 55 -34.53 -73.57 -0.81
N PHE A 56 -34.00 -74.20 0.25
CA PHE A 56 -32.82 -73.71 0.93
C PHE A 56 -31.56 -73.84 0.05
N GLU A 57 -31.47 -74.87 -0.78
CA GLU A 57 -30.35 -75.04 -1.72
C GLU A 57 -30.33 -73.99 -2.84
N ASP A 58 -31.48 -73.72 -3.50
CA ASP A 58 -31.57 -72.66 -4.52
C ASP A 58 -31.30 -71.27 -3.90
N HIS A 59 -31.78 -71.04 -2.69
CA HIS A 59 -31.50 -69.80 -1.96
C HIS A 59 -30.02 -69.66 -1.60
N ASN A 60 -29.40 -70.73 -1.08
CA ASN A 60 -27.97 -70.73 -0.79
C ASN A 60 -27.15 -70.52 -2.06
N LEU A 61 -27.59 -71.06 -3.20
CA LEU A 61 -26.95 -70.83 -4.49
C LEU A 61 -27.04 -69.37 -4.93
N LYS A 62 -28.23 -68.75 -4.88
CA LYS A 62 -28.44 -67.33 -5.20
C LYS A 62 -27.66 -66.40 -4.26
N LYS A 63 -27.64 -66.71 -2.96
CA LYS A 63 -26.86 -65.98 -1.96
C LYS A 63 -25.36 -66.10 -2.23
N LYS A 64 -24.88 -67.30 -2.59
CA LYS A 64 -23.48 -67.54 -2.96
C LYS A 64 -23.11 -66.78 -4.22
N GLN A 65 -23.98 -66.76 -5.23
CA GLN A 65 -23.75 -65.99 -6.46
C GLN A 65 -23.70 -64.48 -6.18
N ALA A 66 -24.69 -63.93 -5.46
CA ALA A 66 -24.71 -62.51 -5.10
C ALA A 66 -23.51 -62.12 -4.21
N SER A 67 -23.07 -63.01 -3.32
CA SER A 67 -21.86 -62.80 -2.52
C SER A 67 -20.58 -62.84 -3.37
N SER A 68 -20.54 -63.66 -4.42
CA SER A 68 -19.42 -63.70 -5.38
C SER A 68 -19.35 -62.38 -6.16
N GLU A 69 -20.48 -61.92 -6.69
CA GLU A 69 -20.58 -60.64 -7.41
C GLU A 69 -20.19 -59.45 -6.52
N LEU A 70 -20.59 -59.46 -5.24
CA LEU A 70 -20.20 -58.44 -4.27
C LEU A 70 -18.68 -58.45 -4.01
N ASN A 71 -18.07 -59.63 -3.87
CA ASN A 71 -16.64 -59.75 -3.65
C ASN A 71 -15.83 -59.27 -4.87
N GLU A 72 -16.26 -59.58 -6.09
CA GLU A 72 -15.65 -59.07 -7.32
C GLU A 72 -15.75 -57.53 -7.42
N ALA A 73 -16.89 -56.96 -7.02
CA ALA A 73 -17.08 -55.51 -6.96
C ALA A 73 -16.16 -54.84 -5.90
N ILE A 74 -16.00 -55.45 -4.72
CA ILE A 74 -15.10 -54.98 -3.67
C ILE A 74 -13.63 -55.03 -4.12
N GLU A 75 -13.22 -56.10 -4.80
CA GLU A 75 -11.86 -56.22 -5.34
C GLU A 75 -11.60 -55.15 -6.40
N SER A 76 -12.58 -54.90 -7.28
CA SER A 76 -12.53 -53.86 -8.30
C SER A 76 -12.43 -52.45 -7.69
N LEU A 77 -13.21 -52.15 -6.63
CA LEU A 77 -13.07 -50.90 -5.88
C LEU A 77 -11.69 -50.75 -5.24
N SER A 78 -11.16 -51.83 -4.66
CA SER A 78 -9.85 -51.81 -3.99
C SER A 78 -8.74 -51.44 -4.98
N LYS A 79 -8.80 -51.98 -6.21
CA LYS A 79 -7.89 -51.61 -7.31
C LYS A 79 -8.03 -50.13 -7.70
N VAL A 80 -9.26 -49.63 -7.85
CA VAL A 80 -9.51 -48.22 -8.18
C VAL A 80 -9.03 -47.28 -7.06
N LEU A 81 -9.25 -47.65 -5.80
CA LEU A 81 -8.81 -46.87 -4.64
C LEU A 81 -7.29 -46.81 -4.55
N PHE A 82 -6.61 -47.94 -4.80
CA PHE A 82 -5.15 -48.00 -4.86
C PHE A 82 -4.60 -47.07 -5.96
N ILE A 83 -5.19 -47.12 -7.17
CA ILE A 83 -4.80 -46.22 -8.27
C ILE A 83 -5.02 -44.75 -7.88
N ALA A 84 -6.15 -44.41 -7.26
CA ALA A 84 -6.43 -43.05 -6.80
C ALA A 84 -5.44 -42.57 -5.72
N GLN A 85 -5.00 -43.45 -4.82
CA GLN A 85 -3.98 -43.15 -3.81
C GLN A 85 -2.61 -42.87 -4.45
N GLU A 86 -2.20 -43.69 -5.42
CA GLU A 86 -0.94 -43.48 -6.14
C GLU A 86 -0.97 -42.21 -6.99
N GLN A 87 -2.09 -41.91 -7.65
CA GLN A 87 -2.30 -40.63 -8.33
C GLN A 87 -2.17 -39.44 -7.39
N ARG A 88 -2.74 -39.53 -6.18
CA ARG A 88 -2.63 -38.46 -5.18
C ARG A 88 -1.18 -38.26 -4.71
N LYS A 89 -0.43 -39.34 -4.47
CA LYS A 89 1.01 -39.26 -4.14
C LYS A 89 1.81 -38.63 -5.28
N PHE A 90 1.50 -38.99 -6.52
CA PHE A 90 2.16 -38.42 -7.69
C PHE A 90 1.88 -36.92 -7.85
N ILE A 91 0.61 -36.50 -7.71
CA ILE A 91 0.23 -35.08 -7.71
C ILE A 91 0.95 -34.34 -6.59
N GLN A 92 0.97 -34.88 -5.37
CA GLN A 92 1.66 -34.23 -4.25
C GLN A 92 3.17 -34.12 -4.47
N ASN A 93 3.80 -35.10 -5.13
CA ASN A 93 5.21 -35.01 -5.52
C ASN A 93 5.43 -33.92 -6.57
N ILE A 94 4.58 -33.85 -7.58
CA ILE A 94 4.60 -32.76 -8.58
C ILE A 94 4.43 -31.40 -7.89
N GLU A 95 3.44 -31.24 -7.02
CA GLU A 95 3.21 -30.01 -6.25
C GLU A 95 4.42 -29.66 -5.38
N ASN A 96 5.07 -30.63 -4.75
CA ASN A 96 6.29 -30.40 -3.98
C ASN A 96 7.47 -29.98 -4.87
N GLN A 97 7.62 -30.56 -6.07
CA GLN A 97 8.64 -30.13 -7.03
C GLN A 97 8.35 -28.75 -7.59
N PHE A 98 7.10 -28.46 -7.95
CA PHE A 98 6.67 -27.12 -8.35
C PHE A 98 6.84 -26.12 -7.21
N THR A 99 6.56 -26.47 -5.97
CA THR A 99 6.81 -25.59 -4.82
C THR A 99 8.30 -25.40 -4.56
N LYS A 100 9.16 -26.37 -4.92
CA LYS A 100 10.62 -26.25 -4.79
C LYS A 100 11.23 -25.40 -5.91
N VAL A 101 10.68 -25.47 -7.12
CA VAL A 101 11.07 -24.66 -8.29
C VAL A 101 10.45 -23.26 -8.21
N ASN A 102 9.20 -23.18 -7.75
CA ASN A 102 8.42 -21.96 -7.47
C ASN A 102 8.49 -21.55 -6.00
N LYS A 103 9.54 -21.95 -5.26
CA LYS A 103 10.09 -21.07 -4.22
C LYS A 103 10.72 -19.91 -4.98
N GLU A 104 9.80 -19.12 -5.51
CA GLU A 104 10.02 -18.01 -6.39
C GLU A 104 10.73 -16.97 -5.56
N LYS A 105 11.68 -16.30 -6.21
CA LYS A 105 12.22 -15.07 -5.67
C LYS A 105 11.04 -14.20 -5.25
N SER A 106 10.94 -13.89 -3.97
CA SER A 106 9.86 -13.04 -3.50
C SER A 106 10.15 -11.64 -4.02
N ILE A 107 9.35 -11.19 -4.99
CA ILE A 107 9.44 -9.84 -5.53
C ILE A 107 8.45 -8.98 -4.73
N ILE A 108 8.98 -8.05 -3.96
CA ILE A 108 8.22 -7.09 -3.18
C ILE A 108 8.35 -5.73 -3.87
N THR A 109 7.25 -5.19 -4.40
CA THR A 109 7.24 -3.80 -4.89
C THR A 109 7.19 -2.86 -3.70
N LEU A 110 8.24 -2.06 -3.53
CA LEU A 110 8.36 -1.07 -2.47
C LEU A 110 8.08 0.33 -3.01
N LYS A 111 7.48 1.17 -2.17
CA LYS A 111 7.46 2.62 -2.35
C LYS A 111 8.69 3.21 -1.65
N GLY A 112 9.28 4.22 -2.27
CA GLY A 112 10.47 4.86 -1.75
C GLY A 112 10.74 6.19 -2.42
N PHE A 113 11.98 6.65 -2.35
CA PHE A 113 12.40 7.95 -2.87
C PHE A 113 13.54 7.84 -3.87
N GLN A 114 13.48 8.66 -4.91
CA GLN A 114 14.57 8.85 -5.86
C GLN A 114 14.89 10.33 -6.01
N LYS A 115 16.18 10.63 -6.15
CA LYS A 115 16.64 11.96 -6.55
C LYS A 115 16.11 12.35 -7.94
N SER A 116 15.40 13.48 -7.99
CA SER A 116 14.99 14.17 -9.22
C SER A 116 15.45 15.62 -9.14
N LYS A 117 16.44 16.00 -9.97
CA LYS A 117 17.10 17.32 -9.95
C LYS A 117 17.57 17.72 -8.54
N ASN A 118 16.76 18.49 -7.82
CA ASN A 118 17.06 19.10 -6.53
C ASN A 118 16.17 18.59 -5.39
N THR A 119 15.28 17.64 -5.64
CA THR A 119 14.35 17.09 -4.65
C THR A 119 14.41 15.57 -4.63
N LEU A 120 13.79 14.97 -3.60
CA LEU A 120 13.43 13.57 -3.59
C LEU A 120 11.98 13.43 -4.04
N GLU A 121 11.76 12.62 -5.05
CA GLU A 121 10.42 12.29 -5.54
C GLU A 121 10.07 10.85 -5.13
N GLN A 122 8.79 10.63 -4.83
CA GLN A 122 8.30 9.29 -4.58
C GLN A 122 8.46 8.42 -5.84
N THR A 123 8.88 7.18 -5.64
CA THR A 123 9.07 6.19 -6.70
C THR A 123 8.67 4.81 -6.20
N THR A 124 8.52 3.87 -7.13
CA THR A 124 8.51 2.44 -6.83
C THR A 124 9.80 1.77 -7.31
N PHE A 125 10.15 0.67 -6.68
CA PHE A 125 11.20 -0.26 -7.10
C PHE A 125 10.91 -1.65 -6.52
N ASN A 126 11.64 -2.66 -6.96
CA ASN A 126 11.46 -4.05 -6.53
C ASN A 126 12.59 -4.48 -5.57
N LEU A 127 12.22 -5.12 -4.46
CA LEU A 127 13.11 -5.90 -3.62
C LEU A 127 12.90 -7.37 -3.93
N ILE A 128 13.93 -8.03 -4.43
CA ILE A 128 13.90 -9.43 -4.83
C ILE A 128 14.70 -10.23 -3.81
N ILE A 129 14.03 -11.08 -3.04
CA ILE A 129 14.67 -11.94 -2.04
C ILE A 129 14.92 -13.31 -2.66
N SER A 130 16.19 -13.72 -2.76
CA SER A 130 16.58 -15.03 -3.28
C SER A 130 16.30 -16.15 -2.28
N ASN A 131 16.35 -17.40 -2.75
CA ASN A 131 16.21 -18.58 -1.89
C ASN A 131 17.36 -18.74 -0.88
N GLU A 132 18.50 -18.13 -1.16
CA GLU A 132 19.65 -18.06 -0.24
C GLU A 132 19.52 -16.88 0.74
N GLY A 133 18.43 -16.09 0.62
CA GLY A 133 18.17 -14.90 1.42
C GLY A 133 18.81 -13.63 0.90
N ASN A 134 19.53 -13.67 -0.23
CA ASN A 134 20.16 -12.48 -0.81
C ASN A 134 19.09 -11.47 -1.21
N GLN A 135 19.30 -10.20 -0.86
CA GLN A 135 18.42 -9.11 -1.23
C GLN A 135 18.94 -8.41 -2.49
N VAL A 136 18.12 -8.34 -3.54
CA VAL A 136 18.45 -7.63 -4.78
C VAL A 136 17.47 -6.49 -4.96
N TYR A 137 17.98 -5.26 -4.90
CA TYR A 137 17.23 -4.05 -5.16
C TYR A 137 17.28 -3.77 -6.66
N GLN A 138 16.12 -3.67 -7.31
CA GLN A 138 16.00 -3.49 -8.76
C GLN A 138 14.98 -2.40 -9.11
N LYS A 139 15.31 -1.51 -10.04
CA LYS A 139 14.38 -0.54 -10.61
C LYS A 139 14.48 -0.53 -12.14
N ASP A 140 13.34 -0.59 -12.83
CA ASP A 140 13.26 -0.53 -14.31
C ASP A 140 14.21 -1.54 -15.00
N GLY A 141 14.33 -2.74 -14.44
CA GLY A 141 15.23 -3.78 -14.92
C GLY A 141 16.69 -3.65 -14.44
N GLN A 142 17.12 -2.46 -14.01
CA GLN A 142 18.48 -2.21 -13.51
C GLN A 142 18.65 -2.67 -12.06
N ILE A 143 19.67 -3.51 -11.80
CA ILE A 143 20.07 -3.87 -10.45
C ILE A 143 20.78 -2.66 -9.81
N LEU A 144 20.28 -2.22 -8.67
CA LEU A 144 20.80 -1.09 -7.91
C LEU A 144 21.81 -1.54 -6.85
N ARG A 145 21.53 -2.66 -6.18
CA ARG A 145 22.34 -3.23 -5.10
C ARG A 145 22.04 -4.72 -4.95
N ILE A 146 23.06 -5.50 -4.61
CA ILE A 146 22.93 -6.89 -4.18
C ILE A 146 23.52 -6.97 -2.78
N GLU A 147 22.73 -7.41 -1.81
CA GLU A 147 23.20 -7.74 -0.48
C GLU A 147 23.18 -9.26 -0.32
N THR A 148 24.36 -9.84 -0.16
CA THR A 148 24.49 -11.26 0.13
C THR A 148 24.19 -11.47 1.60
N LYS A 149 23.14 -12.24 1.90
CA LYS A 149 22.76 -12.51 3.28
C LYS A 149 23.79 -13.45 3.90
N GLN A 150 24.27 -13.09 5.08
CA GLN A 150 25.07 -14.02 5.86
C GLN A 150 24.15 -15.16 6.33
N PRO A 151 24.54 -16.44 6.20
CA PRO A 151 23.66 -17.60 6.35
C PRO A 151 22.85 -17.72 7.65
N GLN A 152 23.15 -16.89 8.67
CA GLN A 152 22.53 -16.95 10.00
C GLN A 152 21.87 -15.64 10.47
N SER A 153 21.88 -14.57 9.67
CA SER A 153 21.22 -13.29 10.01
C SER A 153 19.70 -13.50 10.18
N SER A 154 19.21 -13.35 11.41
CA SER A 154 17.79 -13.52 11.73
C SER A 154 17.05 -12.16 11.81
N LYS A 155 16.14 -12.00 10.84
CA LYS A 155 14.91 -11.19 10.79
C LYS A 155 14.91 -9.66 10.64
N ASP A 156 15.85 -8.89 11.17
CA ASP A 156 15.69 -7.41 11.13
C ASP A 156 16.68 -6.70 10.20
N GLU A 157 16.72 -7.14 8.94
CA GLU A 157 17.48 -6.42 7.92
C GLU A 157 16.75 -5.13 7.54
N GLN A 158 17.46 -4.01 7.68
CA GLN A 158 16.95 -2.69 7.36
C GLN A 158 16.66 -2.61 5.86
N ILE A 159 15.37 -2.55 5.50
CA ILE A 159 14.95 -2.29 4.12
C ILE A 159 15.17 -0.81 3.83
N LEU A 160 16.07 -0.51 2.90
CA LEU A 160 16.31 0.86 2.45
C LEU A 160 15.21 1.28 1.48
N ASN A 161 14.55 2.41 1.75
CA ASN A 161 13.50 2.97 0.90
C ASN A 161 14.02 4.12 0.00
N ASN A 162 15.22 4.65 0.24
CA ASN A 162 15.82 5.68 -0.59
C ASN A 162 16.83 5.08 -1.59
N ILE A 163 16.61 5.29 -2.89
CA ILE A 163 17.47 4.77 -3.96
C ILE A 163 18.92 5.26 -3.85
N GLU A 164 19.13 6.49 -3.37
CA GLU A 164 20.48 7.01 -3.18
C GLU A 164 21.21 6.28 -2.04
N GLN A 165 20.50 5.92 -0.96
CA GLN A 165 21.06 5.08 0.10
C GLN A 165 21.36 3.66 -0.40
N ILE A 166 20.42 3.06 -1.14
CA ILE A 166 20.63 1.73 -1.74
C ILE A 166 21.94 1.68 -2.53
N LYS A 167 22.22 2.70 -3.33
CA LYS A 167 23.43 2.75 -4.18
C LYS A 167 24.72 3.06 -3.39
N ASN A 168 24.67 3.99 -2.44
CA ASN A 168 25.87 4.65 -1.92
C ASN A 168 26.19 4.34 -0.45
N LEU A 169 25.22 3.83 0.32
CA LEU A 169 25.39 3.58 1.74
C LEU A 169 26.00 2.20 1.97
N GLN A 170 27.08 2.14 2.74
CA GLN A 170 27.75 0.90 3.13
C GLN A 170 27.81 0.80 4.65
N PHE A 171 27.64 -0.42 5.16
CA PHE A 171 27.75 -0.75 6.57
C PHE A 171 28.95 -1.68 6.76
N ILE A 172 29.93 -1.27 7.55
CA ILE A 172 31.14 -2.05 7.81
C ILE A 172 31.25 -2.31 9.30
N GLY A 173 31.38 -3.58 9.68
CA GLY A 173 31.54 -4.02 11.06
C GLY A 173 31.71 -5.54 11.16
N GLY A 174 31.85 -6.02 12.40
CA GLY A 174 31.98 -7.44 12.70
C GLY A 174 30.63 -8.13 12.88
N TYR A 175 30.58 -9.40 12.49
CA TYR A 175 29.45 -10.29 12.78
C TYR A 175 29.87 -11.35 13.82
N GLY A 176 28.94 -11.67 14.72
CA GLY A 176 29.08 -12.77 15.67
C GLY A 176 28.95 -14.14 15.00
N ALA A 177 29.21 -15.20 15.77
CA ALA A 177 29.09 -16.57 15.29
C ALA A 177 27.67 -16.95 14.83
N ASP A 178 26.66 -16.23 15.33
CA ASP A 178 25.24 -16.36 15.01
C ASP A 178 24.77 -15.41 13.89
N GLY A 179 25.70 -14.68 13.24
CA GLY A 179 25.39 -13.72 12.18
C GLY A 179 24.79 -12.40 12.66
N GLN A 180 24.73 -12.14 13.97
CA GLN A 180 24.30 -10.85 14.50
C GLN A 180 25.42 -9.80 14.41
N LYS A 181 25.04 -8.52 14.33
CA LYS A 181 26.00 -7.40 14.34
C LYS A 181 26.61 -7.27 15.73
N ILE A 182 27.93 -7.27 15.85
CA ILE A 182 28.62 -7.10 17.14
C ILE A 182 29.72 -6.04 17.03
N ASN A 183 30.19 -5.53 18.17
CA ASN A 183 31.30 -4.57 18.27
C ASN A 183 31.04 -3.27 17.48
N LEU A 184 32.11 -2.61 17.04
CA LEU A 184 32.08 -1.33 16.37
C LEU A 184 31.60 -1.48 14.92
N TRP A 185 30.63 -0.66 14.56
CA TRP A 185 30.08 -0.52 13.21
C TRP A 185 30.26 0.91 12.70
N HIS A 186 30.47 1.01 11.40
CA HIS A 186 30.68 2.28 10.69
C HIS A 186 29.75 2.37 9.49
N TYR A 187 29.20 3.57 9.29
CA TYR A 187 28.40 3.92 8.13
C TYR A 187 29.29 4.71 7.17
N PHE A 188 29.31 4.28 5.90
CA PHE A 188 30.05 4.96 4.85
C PHE A 188 29.09 5.42 3.76
N TRP A 189 29.22 6.66 3.32
CA TRP A 189 28.50 7.23 2.18
C TRP A 189 29.51 7.57 1.09
N LYS A 190 29.41 6.91 -0.06
CA LYS A 190 30.36 7.10 -1.18
C LYS A 190 31.84 6.95 -0.76
N GLY A 191 32.09 6.06 0.19
CA GLY A 191 33.43 5.78 0.73
C GLY A 191 33.87 6.67 1.90
N GLU A 192 33.09 7.69 2.28
CA GLU A 192 33.38 8.55 3.44
C GLU A 192 32.65 8.07 4.69
N LYS A 193 33.35 7.99 5.83
CA LYS A 193 32.73 7.61 7.11
C LYS A 193 31.81 8.74 7.60
N ILE A 194 30.53 8.44 7.78
CA ILE A 194 29.50 9.42 8.16
C ILE A 194 28.78 9.10 9.48
N GLY A 195 29.08 7.96 10.12
CA GLY A 195 28.44 7.58 11.36
C GLY A 195 28.79 6.17 11.83
N GLY A 196 28.00 5.66 12.78
CA GLY A 196 28.17 4.33 13.36
C GLY A 196 28.04 4.33 14.89
N GLY A 197 28.38 3.20 15.50
CA GLY A 197 28.30 2.98 16.94
C GLY A 197 28.65 1.54 17.31
N VAL A 198 28.32 1.12 18.52
CA VAL A 198 28.67 -0.21 19.04
C VAL A 198 27.43 -1.08 19.19
N TYR A 199 27.52 -2.32 18.75
CA TYR A 199 26.56 -3.37 19.05
C TYR A 199 27.05 -4.26 20.20
N SER A 200 26.14 -4.66 21.08
CA SER A 200 26.33 -5.72 22.08
C SER A 200 26.60 -7.08 21.42
N GLU A 201 26.99 -8.07 22.23
CA GLU A 201 27.16 -9.46 21.80
C GLU A 201 25.85 -10.11 21.30
N ILE A 202 24.70 -9.58 21.70
CA ILE A 202 23.35 -10.05 21.30
C ILE A 202 22.72 -9.18 20.21
N GLY A 203 23.52 -8.50 19.37
CA GLY A 203 22.99 -7.82 18.18
C GLY A 203 22.29 -6.48 18.42
N GLN A 204 22.21 -6.02 19.67
CA GLN A 204 21.52 -4.77 20.02
C GLN A 204 22.46 -3.57 20.02
N LYS A 205 22.00 -2.40 19.54
CA LYS A 205 22.75 -1.14 19.61
C LYS A 205 22.98 -0.73 21.08
N GLN A 206 24.19 -0.27 21.39
CA GLN A 206 24.61 0.17 22.73
C GLN A 206 25.46 1.44 22.65
N GLY A 207 25.40 2.26 23.71
CA GLY A 207 26.26 3.42 23.88
C GLY A 207 25.96 4.54 22.89
N MET A 208 26.97 5.35 22.58
CA MET A 208 26.82 6.48 21.65
C MET A 208 26.74 6.01 20.20
N TRP A 209 25.78 6.58 19.47
CA TRP A 209 25.54 6.31 18.06
C TRP A 209 25.41 7.62 17.29
N GLN A 210 25.86 7.57 16.04
CA GLN A 210 25.63 8.56 15.01
C GLN A 210 24.89 7.85 13.85
N ASP A 211 23.56 7.96 13.87
CA ASP A 211 22.65 7.38 12.89
C ASP A 211 22.45 8.29 11.69
N ILE A 212 22.13 7.72 10.52
CA ILE A 212 21.69 8.50 9.37
C ILE A 212 20.17 8.71 9.43
N CYS A 213 19.70 9.89 9.03
CA CYS A 213 18.25 10.11 8.89
C CYS A 213 17.65 9.24 7.76
N GLU A 214 16.36 8.92 7.85
CA GLU A 214 15.66 8.01 6.93
C GLU A 214 15.84 8.37 5.44
N ASN A 215 15.93 9.67 5.13
CA ASN A 215 16.06 10.17 3.77
C ASN A 215 17.43 10.80 3.47
N TYR A 216 18.51 10.27 4.06
CA TYR A 216 19.87 10.77 3.83
C TYR A 216 20.26 10.73 2.33
N TRP A 217 20.75 11.87 1.82
CA TRP A 217 21.36 11.99 0.48
C TRP A 217 22.23 13.25 0.43
N ASP A 218 22.90 13.51 -0.69
CA ASP A 218 23.90 14.59 -0.81
C ASP A 218 23.41 15.99 -0.38
N LYS A 219 22.10 16.29 -0.49
CA LYS A 219 21.52 17.58 -0.09
C LYS A 219 20.81 17.56 1.28
N LYS A 220 20.66 16.37 1.89
CA LYS A 220 20.09 16.14 3.22
C LYS A 220 21.08 15.25 4.00
N ASN A 221 22.27 15.77 4.23
CA ASN A 221 23.34 15.12 5.00
C ASN A 221 23.13 15.31 6.51
N VAL A 222 21.95 14.94 7.01
CA VAL A 222 21.63 15.02 8.44
C VAL A 222 21.87 13.67 9.12
N VAL A 223 22.61 13.70 10.22
CA VAL A 223 22.80 12.55 11.10
C VAL A 223 22.13 12.80 12.45
N GLU A 224 21.84 11.74 13.17
CA GLU A 224 21.19 11.72 14.47
C GLU A 224 22.17 11.18 15.50
N GLU A 225 22.52 11.97 16.50
CA GLU A 225 23.47 11.57 17.53
C GLU A 225 22.78 11.39 18.88
N GLY A 226 22.99 10.26 19.52
CA GLY A 226 22.45 10.00 20.85
C GLY A 226 22.89 8.66 21.40
N GLN A 227 22.28 8.26 22.52
CA GLN A 227 22.63 7.02 23.20
C GLN A 227 21.58 5.93 22.95
N TYR A 228 22.08 4.71 22.79
CA TYR A 228 21.30 3.48 22.82
C TYR A 228 21.58 2.67 24.10
N GLU A 229 20.55 2.00 24.59
CA GLU A 229 20.60 0.96 25.61
C GLU A 229 19.67 -0.17 25.18
N ASP A 230 20.21 -1.37 25.03
CA ASP A 230 19.49 -2.58 24.61
C ASP A 230 18.69 -2.39 23.30
N GLY A 231 19.30 -1.71 22.33
CA GLY A 231 18.70 -1.43 21.04
C GLY A 231 17.67 -0.29 21.04
N LYS A 232 17.44 0.36 22.18
CA LYS A 232 16.46 1.45 22.32
C LYS A 232 17.15 2.78 22.53
N ARG A 233 16.60 3.85 21.95
CA ARG A 233 17.10 5.21 22.10
C ARG A 233 16.78 5.71 23.51
N ILE A 234 17.77 6.27 24.20
CA ILE A 234 17.62 6.85 25.54
C ILE A 234 18.23 8.25 25.59
N GLY A 235 17.80 9.05 26.57
CA GLY A 235 18.38 10.37 26.84
C GLY A 235 18.24 11.36 25.68
N ALA A 236 19.21 12.26 25.54
CA ALA A 236 19.20 13.31 24.52
C ALA A 236 19.63 12.76 23.15
N TRP A 237 18.90 13.18 22.12
CA TRP A 237 19.18 12.88 20.73
C TRP A 237 19.19 14.17 19.92
N ASN A 238 20.25 14.40 19.15
CA ASN A 238 20.48 15.63 18.40
C ASN A 238 20.48 15.38 16.90
N PHE A 239 19.94 16.32 16.12
CA PHE A 239 20.11 16.35 14.68
C PHE A 239 21.35 17.17 14.34
N ILE A 240 22.33 16.57 13.67
CA ILE A 240 23.58 17.23 13.26
C ILE A 240 23.58 17.44 11.74
N TYR A 241 23.76 18.68 11.32
CA TYR A 241 23.85 19.10 9.93
C TYR A 241 25.02 20.05 9.77
N ASN A 242 25.93 19.78 8.83
CA ASN A 242 27.17 20.55 8.65
C ASN A 242 27.93 20.78 9.99
N ASN A 243 28.03 19.74 10.81
CA ASN A 243 28.66 19.76 12.14
C ASN A 243 28.01 20.73 13.15
N GLN A 244 26.76 21.15 12.92
CA GLN A 244 25.98 21.97 13.83
C GLN A 244 24.77 21.19 14.34
N ASN A 245 24.50 21.32 15.64
CA ASN A 245 23.25 20.84 16.21
C ASN A 245 22.09 21.74 15.75
N ILE A 246 21.17 21.18 14.97
CA ILE A 246 20.02 21.88 14.39
C ILE A 246 18.68 21.49 15.05
N GLY A 247 18.69 20.57 16.01
CA GLY A 247 17.46 20.13 16.67
C GLY A 247 17.62 18.81 17.42
N GLY A 248 16.51 18.16 17.73
CA GLY A 248 16.49 16.93 18.52
C GLY A 248 15.53 16.99 19.69
N GLY A 249 15.70 16.09 20.66
CA GLY A 249 14.90 16.06 21.87
C GLY A 249 15.33 14.95 22.82
N GLN A 250 14.40 14.51 23.67
CA GLN A 250 14.68 13.50 24.70
C GLN A 250 13.80 12.28 24.56
N TYR A 251 14.41 11.11 24.71
CA TYR A 251 13.74 9.84 24.93
C TYR A 251 13.64 9.53 26.42
N ASP A 252 12.68 8.69 26.79
CA ASP A 252 12.60 8.11 28.13
C ASP A 252 13.79 7.20 28.43
N ASN A 253 14.10 7.06 29.72
CA ASN A 253 15.12 6.11 30.21
C ASN A 253 14.45 4.84 30.72
N GLU A 254 13.12 4.72 30.58
CA GLU A 254 12.34 3.57 31.06
C GLU A 254 12.38 2.40 30.06
N GLY A 255 13.25 2.50 29.06
CA GLY A 255 13.52 1.41 28.13
C GLY A 255 12.38 1.16 27.15
N TYR A 256 11.59 2.16 26.76
CA TYR A 256 10.64 2.02 25.65
C TYR A 256 11.06 2.81 24.40
N GLY A 257 12.05 3.71 24.54
CA GLY A 257 12.46 4.56 23.43
C GLY A 257 11.37 5.57 23.07
N THR A 258 10.68 6.08 24.09
CA THR A 258 9.54 6.97 23.92
C THR A 258 10.00 8.43 23.95
N LYS A 259 9.71 9.19 22.89
CA LYS A 259 9.90 10.64 22.86
C LYS A 259 9.08 11.31 23.98
N LYS A 260 9.73 12.20 24.71
CA LYS A 260 9.13 13.03 25.76
C LYS A 260 9.70 14.45 25.76
N GLY A 261 8.95 15.39 26.33
CA GLY A 261 9.42 16.76 26.54
C GLY A 261 9.49 17.57 25.24
N ASN A 262 10.38 18.56 25.20
CA ASN A 262 10.51 19.45 24.05
C ASN A 262 11.30 18.75 22.93
N TRP A 263 10.82 18.92 21.70
CA TRP A 263 11.45 18.39 20.49
C TRP A 263 11.52 19.46 19.41
N ILE A 264 12.56 19.35 18.57
CA ILE A 264 12.70 20.04 17.29
C ILE A 264 12.91 18.96 16.24
N GLU A 265 11.94 18.77 15.35
CA GLU A 265 11.95 17.76 14.28
C GLU A 265 12.23 18.39 12.92
N LEU A 266 12.91 17.64 12.05
CA LEU A 266 13.11 18.01 10.65
C LEU A 266 11.80 17.83 9.89
N ALA A 267 11.43 18.78 9.03
CA ALA A 267 10.38 18.54 8.04
C ALA A 267 10.82 17.46 7.03
N ASP A 268 9.85 16.78 6.40
CA ASP A 268 10.13 15.75 5.40
C ASP A 268 11.01 16.29 4.26
N GLN A 269 10.72 17.51 3.82
CA GLN A 269 11.43 18.24 2.77
C GLN A 269 12.67 19.00 3.26
N PHE A 270 13.16 18.72 4.47
CA PHE A 270 14.37 19.37 4.97
C PHE A 270 15.55 19.14 4.01
N MET A 271 16.06 20.24 3.47
CA MET A 271 17.24 20.33 2.61
C MET A 271 17.82 21.74 2.74
N ASN A 272 18.99 21.98 2.15
CA ASN A 272 19.70 23.26 2.30
C ASN A 272 18.86 24.51 1.91
N GLN A 273 17.94 24.39 0.96
CA GLN A 273 17.06 25.49 0.50
C GLN A 273 15.72 25.60 1.26
N SER A 274 15.39 24.61 2.11
CA SER A 274 14.13 24.60 2.86
C SER A 274 14.38 24.80 4.35
N GLN A 275 15.35 24.11 4.97
CA GLN A 275 15.72 24.26 6.39
C GLN A 275 14.52 24.45 7.35
N VAL A 276 13.42 23.71 7.10
CA VAL A 276 12.20 23.77 7.92
C VAL A 276 12.28 22.76 9.05
N PHE A 277 11.92 23.23 10.24
CA PHE A 277 11.76 22.42 11.44
C PHE A 277 10.35 22.56 11.98
N THR A 278 9.94 21.61 12.80
CA THR A 278 8.78 21.76 13.68
C THR A 278 9.23 21.61 15.13
N SER A 279 8.74 22.45 16.04
CA SER A 279 9.10 22.37 17.45
C SER A 279 7.87 22.35 18.33
N GLY A 280 7.87 21.49 19.35
CA GLY A 280 6.76 21.38 20.29
C GLY A 280 7.05 20.34 21.35
N ARG A 281 5.99 19.82 21.97
CA ARG A 281 6.11 18.84 23.06
C ARG A 281 5.60 17.47 22.67
N TYR A 282 6.30 16.47 23.20
CA TYR A 282 5.88 15.07 23.20
C TYR A 282 5.47 14.60 24.59
N HIS A 283 4.43 13.79 24.63
CA HIS A 283 4.07 12.96 25.77
C HIS A 283 3.73 11.55 25.27
N ASN A 284 4.48 10.57 25.76
CA ASN A 284 4.34 9.16 25.39
C ASN A 284 4.34 8.93 23.85
N ASN A 285 5.36 9.44 23.14
CA ASN A 285 5.48 9.38 21.68
C ASN A 285 4.39 10.14 20.90
N LYS A 286 3.49 10.87 21.56
CA LYS A 286 2.44 11.67 20.90
C LYS A 286 2.72 13.15 21.01
N LYS A 287 2.46 13.89 19.92
CA LYS A 287 2.56 15.36 19.91
C LYS A 287 1.43 15.94 20.76
N ILE A 288 1.74 16.91 21.62
CA ILE A 288 0.77 17.59 22.45
C ILE A 288 0.97 19.10 22.39
N ASP A 289 -0.10 19.84 22.70
CA ASP A 289 -0.13 21.30 22.78
C ASP A 289 0.35 21.98 21.49
N ARG A 290 0.92 23.18 21.63
CA ARG A 290 1.42 24.00 20.53
C ARG A 290 2.66 23.37 19.89
N TRP A 291 2.62 23.27 18.58
CA TRP A 291 3.73 22.95 17.70
C TRP A 291 3.93 24.10 16.71
N ASP A 292 5.13 24.68 16.70
CA ASP A 292 5.52 25.76 15.82
C ASP A 292 6.30 25.24 14.60
N ILE A 293 6.12 25.89 13.47
CA ILE A 293 6.90 25.63 12.25
C ILE A 293 7.95 26.71 12.14
N ILE A 294 9.22 26.31 12.12
CA ILE A 294 10.38 27.21 12.15
C ILE A 294 11.10 27.12 10.82
N PHE A 295 11.28 28.26 10.15
CA PHE A 295 12.06 28.40 8.94
C PHE A 295 13.16 29.43 9.19
N ARG A 296 14.43 29.03 9.06
CA ARG A 296 15.60 29.91 9.29
C ARG A 296 15.55 30.65 10.63
N GLY A 297 15.13 29.95 11.68
CA GLY A 297 15.02 30.49 13.04
C GLY A 297 13.79 31.39 13.29
N GLN A 298 12.91 31.58 12.31
CA GLN A 298 11.67 32.33 12.47
C GLN A 298 10.47 31.38 12.53
N SER A 299 9.57 31.59 13.49
CA SER A 299 8.30 30.87 13.54
C SER A 299 7.37 31.40 12.46
N ILE A 300 7.11 30.59 11.44
CA ILE A 300 6.28 30.94 10.28
C ILE A 300 4.90 30.27 10.31
N GLY A 301 4.67 29.33 11.25
CA GLY A 301 3.40 28.61 11.29
C GLY A 301 3.25 27.68 12.48
N GLY A 302 2.39 26.68 12.32
CA GLY A 302 2.08 25.70 13.36
C GLY A 302 0.65 25.78 13.91
N GLY A 303 0.36 24.95 14.89
CA GLY A 303 -0.96 24.79 15.50
C GLY A 303 -0.91 23.93 16.75
N SER A 304 -2.05 23.45 17.23
CA SER A 304 -2.12 22.67 18.46
C SER A 304 -2.54 21.22 18.21
N TYR A 305 -2.01 20.31 19.01
CA TYR A 305 -2.41 18.92 19.08
C TYR A 305 -3.17 18.64 20.38
N GLU A 306 -4.20 17.82 20.27
CA GLU A 306 -4.89 17.23 21.42
C GLU A 306 -4.31 15.83 21.69
N TYR A 307 -4.06 15.55 22.97
CA TYR A 307 -3.60 14.24 23.41
C TYR A 307 -4.74 13.23 23.37
N GLN A 308 -4.49 12.06 22.79
CA GLN A 308 -5.39 10.92 22.84
C GLN A 308 -4.73 9.77 23.61
N LEU A 309 -5.49 9.05 24.44
CA LEU A 309 -4.99 7.85 25.14
C LEU A 309 -4.68 6.73 24.14
N GLU A 310 -5.61 6.49 23.22
CA GLU A 310 -5.49 5.52 22.12
C GLU A 310 -5.32 6.26 20.79
N GLY A 311 -4.54 5.71 19.85
CA GLY A 311 -4.31 6.34 18.54
C GLY A 311 -3.29 7.48 18.52
N ASP A 312 -3.21 8.19 17.39
CA ASP A 312 -2.28 9.29 17.17
C ASP A 312 -2.81 10.62 17.74
N SER A 313 -1.92 11.58 17.99
CA SER A 313 -2.31 12.95 18.35
C SER A 313 -3.09 13.62 17.23
N ILE A 314 -4.20 14.28 17.56
CA ILE A 314 -5.06 14.95 16.57
C ILE A 314 -4.81 16.46 16.51
N LYS A 315 -4.79 17.03 15.31
CA LYS A 315 -4.70 18.49 15.13
C LYS A 315 -6.02 19.14 15.54
N ILE A 316 -5.94 20.25 16.27
CA ILE A 316 -7.09 21.05 16.72
C ILE A 316 -6.83 22.55 16.55
N GLY A 317 -7.91 23.32 16.41
CA GLY A 317 -7.87 24.79 16.43
C GLY A 317 -7.24 25.40 15.18
N LYS A 318 -6.66 26.59 15.33
CA LYS A 318 -6.04 27.32 14.20
C LYS A 318 -4.68 26.72 13.85
N TRP A 319 -4.49 26.47 12.56
CA TRP A 319 -3.26 25.96 11.99
C TRP A 319 -2.76 26.84 10.85
N ILE A 320 -1.43 26.90 10.74
CA ILE A 320 -0.70 27.39 9.58
C ILE A 320 0.17 26.22 9.10
N GLU A 321 -0.12 25.69 7.92
CA GLU A 321 0.62 24.58 7.29
C GLU A 321 1.47 25.09 6.14
N LEU A 322 2.55 24.37 5.83
CA LEU A 322 3.35 24.66 4.65
C LEU A 322 2.84 23.87 3.44
N ASN A 323 3.05 24.40 2.25
CA ASN A 323 2.89 23.63 1.03
C ASN A 323 3.97 22.53 0.90
N ASP A 324 3.65 21.43 0.23
CA ASP A 324 4.60 20.30 0.01
C ASP A 324 5.90 20.72 -0.69
N ARG A 325 5.87 21.85 -1.41
CA ARG A 325 7.05 22.44 -2.08
C ARG A 325 7.49 23.73 -1.40
N PHE A 326 7.50 23.76 -0.06
CA PHE A 326 8.02 24.91 0.68
C PHE A 326 9.56 24.98 0.64
N TYR A 327 10.08 25.99 -0.05
CA TYR A 327 11.51 26.33 -0.12
C TYR A 327 11.66 27.83 -0.43
N ASP A 328 12.90 28.30 -0.58
CA ASP A 328 13.23 29.72 -0.80
C ASP A 328 12.36 30.44 -1.84
N ASP A 329 12.13 29.82 -3.01
CA ASP A 329 11.37 30.39 -4.13
C ASP A 329 9.89 29.92 -4.17
N SER A 330 9.37 29.38 -3.07
CA SER A 330 7.95 29.02 -2.95
C SER A 330 7.55 28.96 -1.47
N GLN A 331 7.31 30.12 -0.88
CA GLN A 331 6.91 30.24 0.53
C GLN A 331 5.40 30.32 0.65
N VAL A 332 4.74 29.18 0.37
CA VAL A 332 3.28 29.06 0.44
C VAL A 332 2.85 28.48 1.78
N THR A 333 1.88 29.14 2.43
CA THR A 333 1.24 28.65 3.65
C THR A 333 -0.27 28.54 3.52
N HIS A 334 -0.85 27.59 4.24
CA HIS A 334 -2.28 27.33 4.32
C HIS A 334 -2.76 27.62 5.75
N VAL A 335 -3.70 28.55 5.91
CA VAL A 335 -4.20 28.98 7.21
C VAL A 335 -5.66 28.61 7.34
N GLY A 336 -6.02 27.87 8.39
CA GLY A 336 -7.41 27.50 8.62
C GLY A 336 -7.62 26.85 9.99
N LEU A 337 -8.76 26.17 10.12
CA LEU A 337 -9.17 25.51 11.35
C LEU A 337 -9.16 23.99 11.19
N TYR A 338 -8.73 23.32 12.25
CA TYR A 338 -8.88 21.89 12.46
C TYR A 338 -9.90 21.60 13.56
N CYS A 339 -10.74 20.59 13.31
CA CYS A 339 -11.61 19.97 14.30
C CYS A 339 -11.43 18.46 14.20
N ASN A 340 -11.07 17.79 15.31
CA ASN A 340 -10.83 16.34 15.36
C ASN A 340 -9.88 15.82 14.27
N GLY A 341 -8.77 16.52 14.02
CA GLY A 341 -7.80 16.15 12.99
C GLY A 341 -8.26 16.41 11.55
N LYS A 342 -9.43 17.01 11.33
CA LYS A 342 -9.98 17.35 10.00
C LYS A 342 -10.01 18.85 9.75
N LYS A 343 -9.72 19.27 8.52
CA LYS A 343 -9.86 20.65 8.07
C LYS A 343 -11.34 21.04 8.01
N VAL A 344 -11.71 22.15 8.63
CA VAL A 344 -13.08 22.68 8.64
C VAL A 344 -13.10 24.17 8.31
N GLY A 345 -14.23 24.65 7.80
CA GLY A 345 -14.46 26.07 7.57
C GLY A 345 -13.55 26.69 6.51
N LYS A 346 -13.28 27.99 6.65
CA LYS A 346 -12.46 28.75 5.70
C LYS A 346 -10.99 28.40 5.84
N TRP A 347 -10.36 28.13 4.70
CA TRP A 347 -8.92 27.92 4.57
C TRP A 347 -8.36 28.89 3.55
N ASP A 348 -7.48 29.79 3.99
CA ASP A 348 -6.83 30.80 3.17
C ASP A 348 -5.43 30.32 2.76
N VAL A 349 -5.01 30.64 1.54
CA VAL A 349 -3.66 30.33 1.04
C VAL A 349 -2.89 31.63 0.87
N TYR A 350 -1.75 31.72 1.56
CA TYR A 350 -0.85 32.86 1.51
C TYR A 350 0.43 32.50 0.80
N TYR A 351 0.99 33.46 0.08
CA TYR A 351 2.29 33.36 -0.57
C TYR A 351 3.10 34.60 -0.27
N GLN A 352 4.36 34.38 0.08
CA GLN A 352 5.34 35.42 0.34
C GLN A 352 6.32 35.47 -0.84
N GLU A 353 6.33 36.58 -1.56
CA GLU A 353 7.16 36.75 -2.75
C GLU A 353 8.60 37.10 -2.34
N ASN A 354 9.54 36.19 -2.57
CA ASN A 354 10.95 36.30 -2.14
C ASN A 354 11.20 36.40 -0.62
N TYR A 355 12.41 36.02 -0.20
CA TYR A 355 12.86 36.07 1.20
C TYR A 355 12.92 37.51 1.79
N GLY A 356 12.96 38.53 0.94
CA GLY A 356 13.07 39.93 1.36
C GLY A 356 11.73 40.62 1.65
N ASP A 357 10.67 40.22 0.96
CA ASP A 357 9.34 40.78 1.19
C ASP A 357 8.69 40.02 2.34
N LYS A 358 8.26 40.73 3.39
CA LYS A 358 7.54 40.13 4.51
C LYS A 358 6.04 40.19 4.34
N THR A 359 5.56 40.67 3.19
CA THR A 359 4.13 40.76 2.92
C THR A 359 3.61 39.42 2.40
N ASN A 360 2.59 38.92 3.11
CA ASN A 360 1.87 37.71 2.73
C ASN A 360 0.70 38.11 1.84
N HIS A 361 0.70 37.66 0.59
CA HIS A 361 -0.41 37.85 -0.33
C HIS A 361 -1.37 36.68 -0.21
N GLN A 362 -2.66 36.94 0.05
CA GLN A 362 -3.67 35.91 -0.08
C GLN A 362 -3.86 35.60 -1.57
N ILE A 363 -3.41 34.42 -2.00
CA ILE A 363 -3.47 33.98 -3.40
C ILE A 363 -4.51 32.89 -3.64
N GLY A 364 -5.11 32.35 -2.57
CA GLY A 364 -6.17 31.38 -2.75
C GLY A 364 -6.86 30.93 -1.48
N GLY A 365 -7.43 29.73 -1.54
CA GLY A 365 -8.22 29.16 -0.46
C GLY A 365 -9.64 28.78 -0.85
N GLY A 366 -10.42 28.37 0.14
CA GLY A 366 -11.83 28.01 -0.01
C GLY A 366 -12.44 27.55 1.31
N GLN A 367 -13.50 26.74 1.23
CA GLN A 367 -14.22 26.25 2.40
C GLN A 367 -14.28 24.73 2.44
N TYR A 368 -14.06 24.18 3.63
CA TYR A 368 -14.36 22.80 3.97
C TYR A 368 -15.69 22.72 4.69
N GLU A 369 -16.44 21.67 4.42
CA GLU A 369 -17.67 21.35 5.13
C GLU A 369 -17.37 20.95 6.57
N ASP A 370 -18.16 21.47 7.50
CA ASP A 370 -18.06 21.14 8.93
C ASP A 370 -18.89 19.88 9.21
N GLN A 371 -18.31 18.71 8.92
CA GLN A 371 -18.91 17.42 9.26
C GLN A 371 -18.06 16.72 10.32
N LEU A 372 -18.68 16.32 11.43
CA LEU A 372 -18.01 15.63 12.54
C LEU A 372 -17.44 14.26 12.10
N ASP A 373 -18.19 13.52 11.27
CA ASP A 373 -17.90 12.10 10.99
C ASP A 373 -17.49 11.79 9.53
N GLY A 374 -17.33 12.80 8.67
CA GLY A 374 -17.03 12.63 7.23
C GLY A 374 -15.56 12.83 6.84
N ASP A 375 -15.23 12.52 5.58
CA ASP A 375 -13.95 12.93 4.97
C ASP A 375 -13.87 14.46 4.85
N GLN A 376 -12.66 15.01 4.67
CA GLN A 376 -12.46 16.45 4.46
C GLN A 376 -13.04 16.88 3.10
N MET A 377 -14.28 17.38 3.10
CA MET A 377 -14.98 17.76 1.86
C MET A 377 -14.84 19.24 1.56
N LYS A 378 -14.21 19.57 0.43
CA LYS A 378 -14.22 20.92 -0.14
C LYS A 378 -15.62 21.28 -0.64
N ILE A 379 -16.05 22.52 -0.37
CA ILE A 379 -17.33 23.08 -0.81
C ILE A 379 -17.17 24.53 -1.29
N GLY A 380 -18.09 24.97 -2.14
CA GLY A 380 -18.17 26.35 -2.60
C GLY A 380 -17.01 26.77 -3.50
N LYS A 381 -16.72 28.08 -3.53
CA LYS A 381 -15.65 28.63 -4.38
C LYS A 381 -14.28 28.29 -3.83
N TRP A 382 -13.38 27.91 -4.71
CA TRP A 382 -12.00 27.57 -4.41
C TRP A 382 -11.03 28.20 -5.39
N ILE A 383 -9.87 28.56 -4.87
CA ILE A 383 -8.68 28.95 -5.64
C ILE A 383 -7.57 27.99 -5.22
N GLU A 384 -7.18 27.10 -6.12
CA GLU A 384 -6.16 26.07 -5.91
C GLU A 384 -4.85 26.46 -6.57
N LEU A 385 -3.72 26.05 -5.98
CA LEU A 385 -2.42 26.21 -6.63
C LEU A 385 -2.19 25.09 -7.64
N ASN A 386 -1.50 25.40 -8.73
CA ASN A 386 -1.07 24.38 -9.69
C ASN A 386 0.12 23.56 -9.16
N ASP A 387 0.28 22.34 -9.67
CA ASP A 387 1.42 21.46 -9.36
C ASP A 387 2.72 22.07 -9.90
N GLY A 388 3.46 22.74 -9.02
CA GLY A 388 4.61 23.55 -9.42
C GLY A 388 4.36 25.04 -9.33
N PHE A 389 3.53 25.46 -8.39
CA PHE A 389 3.51 26.85 -7.94
C PHE A 389 4.86 27.24 -7.33
N TYR A 390 5.47 28.28 -7.88
CA TYR A 390 6.69 28.96 -7.38
C TYR A 390 6.77 30.36 -8.01
N ASP A 391 7.78 31.14 -7.66
CA ASP A 391 7.93 32.55 -8.08
C ASP A 391 7.71 32.79 -9.59
N ASN A 392 8.25 31.93 -10.47
CA ASN A 392 8.10 32.07 -11.94
C ASN A 392 6.91 31.28 -12.52
N SER A 393 6.13 30.57 -11.70
CA SER A 393 4.95 29.81 -12.12
C SER A 393 3.80 30.00 -11.14
N GLN A 394 3.33 31.24 -11.04
CA GLN A 394 2.21 31.60 -10.16
C GLN A 394 0.87 31.26 -10.82
N VAL A 395 0.64 29.97 -11.07
CA VAL A 395 -0.59 29.44 -11.68
C VAL A 395 -1.56 29.00 -10.59
N THR A 396 -2.80 29.48 -10.68
CA THR A 396 -3.90 29.06 -9.81
C THR A 396 -5.10 28.59 -10.64
N ASN A 397 -5.96 27.76 -10.04
CA ASN A 397 -7.19 27.26 -10.64
C ASN A 397 -8.38 27.74 -9.79
N VAL A 398 -9.27 28.52 -10.39
CA VAL A 398 -10.44 29.10 -9.73
C VAL A 398 -11.69 28.36 -10.19
N GLY A 399 -12.49 27.85 -9.26
CA GLY A 399 -13.74 27.18 -9.60
C GLY A 399 -14.58 26.87 -8.39
N GLU A 400 -15.51 25.94 -8.53
CA GLU A 400 -16.43 25.53 -7.47
C GLU A 400 -16.32 24.05 -7.16
N TYR A 401 -16.45 23.74 -5.88
CA TYR A 401 -16.58 22.41 -5.32
C TYR A 401 -17.99 22.16 -4.81
N LYS A 402 -18.49 20.94 -5.05
CA LYS A 402 -19.73 20.42 -4.48
C LYS A 402 -19.48 19.00 -3.98
N ASN A 403 -19.68 18.77 -2.68
CA ASN A 403 -19.46 17.48 -2.02
C ASN A 403 -18.04 16.91 -2.29
N GLY A 404 -17.01 17.75 -2.15
CA GLY A 404 -15.62 17.37 -2.42
C GLY A 404 -15.23 17.21 -3.89
N ARG A 405 -16.14 17.49 -4.83
CA ARG A 405 -15.92 17.33 -6.28
C ARG A 405 -15.95 18.66 -7.03
N LYS A 406 -15.05 18.83 -8.01
CA LYS A 406 -15.04 19.99 -8.91
C LYS A 406 -16.30 20.00 -9.79
N VAL A 407 -16.95 21.15 -9.90
CA VAL A 407 -18.15 21.34 -10.73
C VAL A 407 -18.07 22.64 -11.53
N GLY A 408 -18.79 22.71 -12.65
CA GLY A 408 -18.98 23.94 -13.42
C GLY A 408 -17.70 24.44 -14.09
N LYS A 409 -17.65 25.76 -14.36
CA LYS A 409 -16.50 26.41 -15.00
C LYS A 409 -15.32 26.49 -14.01
N TRP A 410 -14.16 26.04 -14.46
CA TRP A 410 -12.87 26.20 -13.81
C TRP A 410 -11.95 27.03 -14.68
N VAL A 411 -11.38 28.09 -14.11
CA VAL A 411 -10.54 29.07 -14.79
C VAL A 411 -9.10 28.90 -14.32
N ILE A 412 -8.16 28.87 -15.27
CA ILE A 412 -6.73 28.87 -14.97
C ILE A 412 -6.24 30.30 -15.01
N MET A 413 -5.72 30.78 -13.88
CA MET A 413 -5.16 32.12 -13.73
C MET A 413 -3.65 32.05 -13.65
N TYR A 414 -2.96 32.95 -14.33
CA TYR A 414 -1.51 33.15 -14.22
C TYR A 414 -1.20 34.58 -13.85
N LYS A 415 -0.55 34.80 -12.69
CA LYS A 415 -0.29 36.14 -12.14
C LYS A 415 -1.54 37.04 -12.17
N GLY A 416 -2.70 36.47 -11.84
CA GLY A 416 -3.99 37.15 -11.82
C GLY A 416 -4.71 37.30 -13.17
N GLN A 417 -4.16 36.79 -14.29
CA GLN A 417 -4.80 36.83 -15.61
C GLN A 417 -5.39 35.47 -16.00
N GLU A 418 -6.64 35.43 -16.50
CA GLU A 418 -7.24 34.22 -17.09
C GLU A 418 -6.46 33.82 -18.35
N ILE A 419 -5.88 32.63 -18.34
CA ILE A 419 -5.10 32.06 -19.45
C ILE A 419 -5.68 30.74 -19.98
N GLY A 420 -6.66 30.17 -19.28
CA GLY A 420 -7.27 28.92 -19.72
C GLY A 420 -8.34 28.38 -18.78
N GLY A 421 -8.58 27.08 -18.84
CA GLY A 421 -9.62 26.40 -18.08
C GLY A 421 -10.64 25.68 -18.95
N GLY A 422 -11.73 25.25 -18.34
CA GLY A 422 -12.82 24.51 -18.98
C GLY A 422 -13.94 24.20 -18.00
N SER A 423 -14.71 23.15 -18.23
CA SER A 423 -15.80 22.77 -17.33
C SER A 423 -15.70 21.34 -16.83
N TYR A 424 -16.16 21.14 -15.60
CA TYR A 424 -16.34 19.83 -14.99
C TYR A 424 -17.82 19.47 -14.86
N GLU A 425 -18.13 18.21 -15.11
CA GLU A 425 -19.39 17.59 -14.74
C GLU A 425 -19.18 16.61 -13.58
N CYS A 426 -20.12 16.59 -12.65
CA CYS A 426 -20.10 15.68 -11.52
C CYS A 426 -21.26 14.69 -11.62
N TRP A 427 -20.95 13.40 -11.64
CA TRP A 427 -21.96 12.34 -11.57
C TRP A 427 -22.15 11.91 -10.11
N ALA A 428 -23.33 11.38 -9.78
CA ALA A 428 -23.69 11.06 -8.38
C ALA A 428 -22.68 10.12 -7.68
N LYS A 429 -22.00 9.23 -8.41
CA LYS A 429 -21.14 8.18 -7.83
C LYS A 429 -19.71 8.10 -8.40
N GLY A 430 -19.17 9.17 -8.98
CA GLY A 430 -17.81 9.15 -9.56
C GLY A 430 -17.03 10.44 -9.40
N ASP A 431 -15.78 10.40 -9.84
CA ASP A 431 -14.90 11.57 -9.90
C ASP A 431 -15.44 12.66 -10.85
N SER A 432 -15.02 13.90 -10.62
CA SER A 432 -15.31 15.00 -11.56
C SER A 432 -14.66 14.73 -12.90
N ILE A 433 -15.44 14.74 -13.97
CA ILE A 433 -14.94 14.55 -15.34
C ILE A 433 -14.86 15.89 -16.07
N LYS A 434 -13.78 16.10 -16.82
CA LYS A 434 -13.67 17.23 -17.74
C LYS A 434 -14.64 17.05 -18.91
N ILE A 435 -15.30 18.14 -19.30
CA ILE A 435 -16.23 18.19 -20.44
C ILE A 435 -16.04 19.48 -21.24
N GLY A 436 -16.39 19.44 -22.53
CA GLY A 436 -16.41 20.60 -23.42
C GLY A 436 -15.02 21.10 -23.80
N THR A 437 -14.92 22.36 -24.21
CA THR A 437 -13.65 22.98 -24.59
C THR A 437 -12.78 23.24 -23.37
N TRP A 438 -11.49 22.91 -23.49
CA TRP A 438 -10.47 23.11 -22.47
C TRP A 438 -9.24 23.80 -23.05
N ILE A 439 -8.65 24.68 -22.25
CA ILE A 439 -7.31 25.23 -22.44
C ILE A 439 -6.45 24.72 -21.28
N GLU A 440 -5.50 23.83 -21.57
CA GLU A 440 -4.57 23.24 -20.59
C GLU A 440 -3.18 23.85 -20.70
N LEU A 441 -2.39 23.76 -19.63
CA LEU A 441 -0.99 24.21 -19.63
C LEU A 441 -0.06 23.04 -19.94
N SER A 442 1.08 23.31 -20.56
CA SER A 442 2.13 22.30 -20.70
C SER A 442 2.79 21.95 -19.38
N TYR A 443 3.37 20.75 -19.32
CA TYR A 443 4.32 20.43 -18.25
C TYR A 443 5.49 21.43 -18.30
N GLY A 444 5.79 22.07 -17.17
CA GLY A 444 6.78 23.15 -17.11
C GLY A 444 6.27 24.47 -17.70
N PHE A 445 5.00 24.82 -17.46
CA PHE A 445 4.53 26.18 -17.68
C PHE A 445 5.18 27.14 -16.67
N TYR A 446 5.86 28.18 -17.13
CA TYR A 446 6.44 29.26 -16.32
C TYR A 446 6.67 30.50 -17.18
N ASP A 447 7.24 31.57 -16.61
CA ASP A 447 7.47 32.85 -17.28
C ASP A 447 8.01 32.75 -18.71
N ASP A 448 9.07 31.96 -18.95
CA ASP A 448 9.71 31.84 -20.27
C ASP A 448 9.15 30.69 -21.14
N SER A 449 8.20 29.92 -20.63
CA SER A 449 7.61 28.78 -21.35
C SER A 449 6.11 28.73 -21.12
N GLN A 450 5.38 29.57 -21.85
CA GLN A 450 3.92 29.66 -21.77
C GLN A 450 3.26 28.90 -22.93
N VAL A 451 3.27 27.57 -22.84
CA VAL A 451 2.64 26.69 -23.83
C VAL A 451 1.29 26.20 -23.31
N THR A 452 0.26 26.30 -24.14
CA THR A 452 -1.09 25.82 -23.82
C THR A 452 -1.62 24.89 -24.90
N TYR A 453 -2.52 23.99 -24.52
CA TYR A 453 -3.23 23.07 -25.39
C TYR A 453 -4.71 23.40 -25.41
N VAL A 454 -5.28 23.62 -26.59
CA VAL A 454 -6.70 23.93 -26.76
C VAL A 454 -7.39 22.79 -27.48
N GLY A 455 -8.42 22.20 -26.88
CA GLY A 455 -9.18 21.13 -27.49
C GLY A 455 -10.44 20.79 -26.72
N GLU A 456 -11.01 19.61 -26.98
CA GLU A 456 -12.27 19.19 -26.38
C GLU A 456 -12.13 17.93 -25.53
N TYR A 457 -12.93 17.88 -24.47
CA TYR A 457 -13.13 16.72 -23.62
C TYR A 457 -14.54 16.17 -23.77
N GLN A 458 -14.64 14.84 -23.89
CA GLN A 458 -15.90 14.09 -23.78
C GLN A 458 -15.70 12.94 -22.80
N ASN A 459 -16.55 12.87 -21.77
CA ASN A 459 -16.49 11.85 -20.72
C ASN A 459 -15.10 11.72 -20.08
N GLY A 460 -14.44 12.85 -19.80
CA GLY A 460 -13.11 12.88 -19.22
C GLY A 460 -11.96 12.49 -20.17
N LYS A 461 -12.25 12.20 -21.44
CA LYS A 461 -11.23 11.87 -22.46
C LYS A 461 -11.03 13.02 -23.44
N LYS A 462 -9.79 13.27 -23.82
CA LYS A 462 -9.44 14.20 -24.91
C LYS A 462 -9.98 13.65 -26.22
N VAL A 463 -10.70 14.47 -26.97
CA VAL A 463 -11.24 14.13 -28.30
C VAL A 463 -10.87 15.21 -29.32
N GLY A 464 -11.00 14.87 -30.61
CA GLY A 464 -10.76 15.81 -31.69
C GLY A 464 -9.30 16.19 -31.87
N ASN A 465 -9.06 17.33 -32.52
CA ASN A 465 -7.72 17.90 -32.67
C ASN A 465 -7.44 18.84 -31.49
N TRP A 466 -6.19 18.83 -31.02
CA TRP A 466 -5.71 19.74 -29.98
C TRP A 466 -4.70 20.71 -30.58
N ASP A 467 -5.03 22.00 -30.54
CA ASP A 467 -4.15 23.07 -30.99
C ASP A 467 -3.10 23.38 -29.91
N ILE A 468 -1.85 23.60 -30.33
CA ILE A 468 -0.76 24.02 -29.44
C ILE A 468 -0.53 25.51 -29.65
N CYS A 469 -0.71 26.29 -28.59
CA CYS A 469 -0.45 27.72 -28.58
C CYS A 469 0.81 27.98 -27.76
N TYR A 470 1.72 28.78 -28.30
CA TYR A 470 2.94 29.19 -27.61
C TYR A 470 2.97 30.72 -27.59
N LYS A 471 3.12 31.32 -26.40
CA LYS A 471 3.28 32.77 -26.26
C LYS A 471 4.78 33.10 -26.18
N PHE A 472 5.31 33.66 -27.27
CA PHE A 472 6.68 34.19 -27.30
C PHE A 472 6.74 35.56 -26.61
N TYR A 473 7.71 35.75 -25.72
CA TYR A 473 8.16 37.08 -25.31
C TYR A 473 9.21 37.55 -26.32
N LEU A 474 8.86 38.49 -27.19
CA LEU A 474 9.84 39.24 -27.96
C LEU A 474 10.37 40.36 -27.05
N PHE A 475 11.60 40.22 -26.57
CA PHE A 475 12.24 41.18 -25.65
C PHE A 475 12.49 42.57 -26.25
N GLU A 476 12.22 42.80 -27.54
CA GLU A 476 12.73 43.99 -28.24
C GLU A 476 11.78 45.19 -28.31
N THR A 477 10.50 45.08 -27.98
CA THR A 477 9.63 46.27 -27.82
C THR A 477 8.57 45.99 -26.77
N GLN A 478 8.21 46.98 -25.95
CA GLN A 478 7.21 46.88 -24.87
C GLN A 478 5.77 46.55 -25.33
N ASN A 479 5.58 45.99 -26.54
CA ASN A 479 4.32 45.56 -27.09
C ASN A 479 4.25 44.02 -27.12
N ILE A 480 3.38 43.45 -26.30
CA ILE A 480 3.06 42.01 -26.31
C ILE A 480 2.29 41.69 -27.59
N ILE A 481 2.97 41.18 -28.61
CA ILE A 481 2.32 40.63 -29.81
C ILE A 481 2.11 39.12 -29.58
N MET A 482 0.87 38.71 -29.24
CA MET A 482 0.48 37.30 -29.28
C MET A 482 0.40 36.84 -30.74
N GLN A 483 1.49 36.30 -31.31
CA GLN A 483 1.41 35.71 -32.66
C GLN A 483 2.32 34.49 -32.82
N ARG A 484 1.73 33.29 -32.70
CA ARG A 484 1.79 32.21 -33.71
C ARG A 484 0.93 31.03 -33.24
N GLN A 485 -0.17 30.76 -33.95
CA GLN A 485 -0.87 29.49 -33.82
C GLN A 485 -0.12 28.47 -34.68
N ILE A 486 0.67 27.58 -34.06
CA ILE A 486 1.26 26.44 -34.76
C ILE A 486 0.20 25.35 -34.77
N LYS A 487 -0.59 25.29 -35.85
CA LYS A 487 -1.56 24.21 -36.05
C LYS A 487 -0.82 22.92 -36.41
N SER A 488 -0.46 22.13 -35.41
CA SER A 488 0.05 20.76 -35.62
C SER A 488 -1.09 19.75 -35.43
N LYS A 489 -1.46 19.00 -36.48
CA LYS A 489 -2.37 17.85 -36.36
C LYS A 489 -1.64 16.69 -35.71
N TRP A 490 -2.09 16.22 -34.54
CA TRP A 490 -1.59 14.99 -33.91
C TRP A 490 -2.71 14.15 -33.27
N TRP A 491 -2.51 12.83 -33.37
CA TRP A 491 -3.22 11.67 -32.79
C TRP A 491 -4.75 11.55 -32.98
N ARG A 492 -5.17 10.67 -33.90
CA ARG A 492 -6.42 9.90 -33.73
C ARG A 492 -6.13 8.75 -32.77
N SER A 493 -6.58 8.84 -31.52
CA SER A 493 -6.75 7.63 -30.71
C SER A 493 -7.96 6.87 -31.26
N VAL A 494 -7.77 5.59 -31.58
CA VAL A 494 -8.88 4.66 -31.86
C VAL A 494 -9.61 4.35 -30.55
#